data_AF-A0AAN5R6A0-F1
#
_entry.id   AF-A0AAN5R6A0-F1
#
_cell.length_a   1.000
_cell.length_b   1.000
_cell.length_c   1.000
_cell.angle_alpha   90.00
_cell.angle_beta   90.00
_cell.angle_gamma   90.00
#
_symmetry.space_group_name_H-M   'P 1'
#
loop_
_entity.id
_entity.type
_entity.pdbx_description
1 polymer ?
#
loop_
_entity_poly.entity_id
_entity_poly.type
_entity_poly.pdbx_seq_one_letter_code
_entity_poly.pdbx_strand_id
1 'polypeptide(L)'
;MIEMVQFAKPSIGPQNECGRIDLLIGSELGQYQNIIRKWIAKLEDNGKNKPSDISQFKFGKILGYLLLQCVKKTNLSPEAFAPFAENLWEEPISKYDREKNAKIQYAYRIYFSIPGVDRSNQENINANKERAQISHFTTMTNDGLMVFSFEDKVEEIEPKLFVELAKHIKVESDAWAQLIDFTEKNFHTREDLNSNPQVPQILGLILYATIFPEHRNEVFNDLCLLLLQSKNPNFNLITTNLLKDTIPDYETKVMAFLHKNNNPMRYNENDISKQGALLGLSREKVEVVKNEMRERKSLEEQNNNRSQAIELRKTLIGAVDEYLRWRNNESKETDYKKSSGAFTWLRHYTDFGKNRANDLKNDLNKAQDLNAMLKVLQKHFENNSRLHNHSLDSYLLRAIYKDSKDSNKFNSIFNFKHLTIKNDTYANREWLREEMLEMATKTNMNVTLENPTVSRQESPTLLNKAKIRISIMKIPTNEREENILAVHTVLKNDELLRNQGGSVPTIIKEIRDIVGKIDPSEEENIAHAIIEIKGKIADNSDNNYNENVHDIIKAFESPSCCDFKKIRAALTINPAMDEIMNPVRVGMQLN
;
A
#
# COMPACT_ATOMS: atom_id res chain seq x y z
N MET A 1 10.16 -29.11 44.18
CA MET A 1 9.35 -29.74 43.13
C MET A 1 9.44 -28.83 41.93
N ILE A 2 10.23 -29.21 40.93
CA ILE A 2 10.28 -28.48 39.65
C ILE A 2 8.97 -28.87 38.96
N GLU A 3 8.09 -27.89 38.71
CA GLU A 3 6.95 -28.11 37.82
C GLU A 3 7.47 -28.76 36.54
N MET A 4 7.02 -29.98 36.24
CA MET A 4 7.28 -30.58 34.93
C MET A 4 6.83 -29.56 33.89
N VAL A 5 7.78 -29.08 33.09
CA VAL A 5 7.50 -28.19 31.98
C VAL A 5 6.60 -28.97 31.03
N GLN A 6 5.28 -28.76 31.11
CA GLN A 6 4.34 -29.34 30.16
C GLN A 6 4.52 -28.57 28.85
N PHE A 7 5.42 -29.07 28.00
CA PHE A 7 5.67 -28.51 26.68
C PHE A 7 4.38 -28.51 25.86
N ALA A 8 4.15 -27.40 25.14
CA ALA A 8 2.87 -26.96 24.56
C ALA A 8 1.93 -28.08 24.07
N LYS A 9 0.86 -28.34 24.84
CA LYS A 9 -0.28 -29.15 24.38
C LYS A 9 -1.21 -28.25 23.53
N PRO A 10 -1.54 -28.61 22.28
CA PRO A 10 -2.54 -27.90 21.50
C PRO A 10 -3.88 -27.84 22.26
N SER A 11 -4.56 -26.69 22.20
CA SER A 11 -5.85 -26.44 22.86
C SER A 11 -7.01 -27.18 22.21
N ILE A 12 -6.83 -27.64 20.97
CA ILE A 12 -7.84 -28.36 20.20
C ILE A 12 -7.45 -29.83 20.17
N GLY A 13 -8.30 -30.66 20.77
CA GLY A 13 -8.16 -32.11 20.72
C GLY A 13 -8.34 -32.65 19.30
N PRO A 14 -7.74 -33.82 18.97
CA PRO A 14 -7.92 -34.47 17.68
C PRO A 14 -9.39 -34.73 17.36
N GLN A 15 -9.74 -34.68 16.08
CA GLN A 15 -11.09 -34.99 15.59
C GLN A 15 -11.43 -36.46 15.82
N ASN A 16 -12.73 -36.77 15.81
CA ASN A 16 -13.22 -38.12 16.04
C ASN A 16 -12.49 -39.14 15.12
N GLU A 17 -12.19 -38.84 13.86
CA GLU A 17 -11.55 -39.76 12.89
C GLU A 17 -10.03 -39.97 13.06
N CYS A 18 -9.45 -39.62 14.21
CA CYS A 18 -8.02 -39.74 14.46
C CYS A 18 -7.63 -41.14 14.95
N GLY A 19 -6.65 -41.75 14.29
CA GLY A 19 -5.93 -42.94 14.74
C GLY A 19 -4.51 -42.59 15.24
N ARG A 20 -3.85 -43.56 15.87
CA ARG A 20 -2.47 -43.46 16.36
C ARG A 20 -1.61 -44.66 15.98
N ILE A 21 -0.32 -44.43 15.82
CA ILE A 21 0.68 -45.47 15.62
C ILE A 21 1.98 -45.12 16.35
N ASP A 22 2.53 -46.07 17.10
CA ASP A 22 3.87 -45.97 17.64
C ASP A 22 4.86 -46.47 16.60
N LEU A 23 5.85 -45.65 16.26
CA LEU A 23 6.98 -46.02 15.41
C LEU A 23 8.21 -46.26 16.29
N LEU A 24 8.62 -47.52 16.39
CA LEU A 24 9.80 -47.93 17.12
C LEU A 24 11.07 -47.46 16.41
N ILE A 25 11.91 -46.72 17.15
CA ILE A 25 13.25 -46.36 16.69
C ILE A 25 14.10 -47.63 16.63
N GLY A 26 14.33 -48.16 15.42
CA GLY A 26 15.17 -49.34 15.25
C GLY A 26 14.71 -50.30 14.15
N SER A 27 13.40 -50.46 13.98
CA SER A 27 12.82 -51.54 13.16
C SER A 27 11.73 -51.10 12.19
N GLU A 28 11.00 -50.00 12.46
CA GLU A 28 9.74 -49.69 11.76
C GLU A 28 9.83 -48.51 10.79
N LEU A 29 10.92 -47.75 10.82
CA LEU A 29 11.12 -46.60 9.92
C LEU A 29 11.76 -46.98 8.57
N GLY A 30 12.10 -48.26 8.37
CA GLY A 30 12.61 -48.80 7.12
C GLY A 30 13.87 -48.08 6.62
N GLN A 31 13.95 -47.86 5.30
CA GLN A 31 15.12 -47.23 4.66
C GLN A 31 15.36 -45.77 5.07
N TYR A 32 14.34 -45.07 5.58
CA TYR A 32 14.43 -43.68 6.01
C TYR A 32 14.72 -43.53 7.52
N GLN A 33 14.95 -44.64 8.22
CA GLN A 33 15.10 -44.65 9.68
C GLN A 33 16.18 -43.72 10.21
N ASN A 34 17.39 -43.79 9.66
CA ASN A 34 18.47 -42.94 10.12
C ASN A 34 18.20 -41.46 9.83
N ILE A 35 17.53 -41.18 8.71
CA ILE A 35 17.15 -39.84 8.24
C ILE A 35 16.11 -39.22 9.18
N ILE A 36 14.98 -39.91 9.34
CA ILE A 36 13.86 -39.48 10.19
C ILE A 36 14.34 -39.34 11.63
N ARG A 37 15.15 -40.28 12.14
CA ARG A 37 15.67 -40.22 13.51
C ARG A 37 16.54 -38.99 13.75
N LYS A 38 17.47 -38.68 12.84
CA LYS A 38 18.34 -37.50 12.98
C LYS A 38 17.56 -36.21 12.91
N TRP A 39 16.56 -36.15 12.02
CA TRP A 39 15.66 -35.02 11.96
C TRP A 39 14.94 -34.86 13.29
N ILE A 40 14.19 -35.87 13.75
CA ILE A 40 13.42 -35.80 14.99
C ILE A 40 14.29 -35.49 16.21
N ALA A 41 15.49 -36.07 16.34
CA ALA A 41 16.42 -35.75 17.43
C ALA A 41 16.78 -34.25 17.48
N LYS A 42 16.99 -33.64 16.31
CA LYS A 42 17.22 -32.19 16.23
C LYS A 42 15.99 -31.38 16.65
N LEU A 43 14.79 -31.87 16.33
CA LEU A 43 13.54 -31.22 16.69
C LEU A 43 13.31 -31.25 18.20
N GLU A 44 13.64 -32.38 18.83
CA GLU A 44 13.67 -32.54 20.28
C GLU A 44 14.64 -31.54 20.91
N ASP A 45 15.86 -31.43 20.40
CA ASP A 45 16.86 -30.49 20.92
C ASP A 45 16.41 -29.03 20.76
N ASN A 46 15.82 -28.66 19.62
CA ASN A 46 15.28 -27.32 19.40
C ASN A 46 14.15 -26.99 20.39
N GLY A 47 13.22 -27.94 20.59
CA GLY A 47 12.11 -27.77 21.52
C GLY A 47 12.55 -27.68 22.99
N LYS A 48 13.57 -28.44 23.40
CA LYS A 48 14.15 -28.39 24.76
C LYS A 48 14.80 -27.05 25.06
N ASN A 49 15.57 -26.53 24.09
CA ASN A 49 16.31 -25.28 24.28
C ASN A 49 15.41 -24.03 24.30
N LYS A 50 14.18 -24.12 23.76
CA LYS A 50 13.22 -23.00 23.72
C LYS A 50 11.79 -23.45 24.06
N PRO A 51 11.51 -23.84 25.32
CA PRO A 51 10.22 -24.43 25.73
C PRO A 51 8.99 -23.57 25.45
N SER A 52 9.17 -22.25 25.47
CA SER A 52 8.10 -21.25 25.41
C SER A 52 7.75 -20.80 23.99
N ASP A 53 8.51 -21.18 22.97
CA ASP A 53 8.28 -20.76 21.59
C ASP A 53 7.52 -21.85 20.82
N ILE A 54 6.19 -21.75 20.84
CA ILE A 54 5.29 -22.73 20.22
C ILE A 54 5.54 -22.88 18.71
N SER A 55 6.08 -21.84 18.06
CA SER A 55 6.39 -21.89 16.63
C SER A 55 7.50 -22.88 16.27
N GLN A 56 8.32 -23.30 17.24
CA GLN A 56 9.39 -24.29 17.07
C GLN A 56 8.88 -25.74 17.04
N PHE A 57 7.64 -26.00 17.49
CA PHE A 57 7.04 -27.34 17.49
C PHE A 57 6.29 -27.65 16.20
N LYS A 58 6.74 -27.06 15.09
CA LYS A 58 6.09 -27.15 13.80
C LYS A 58 7.06 -27.60 12.73
N PHE A 59 6.69 -28.64 11.99
CA PHE A 59 7.48 -29.16 10.87
C PHE A 59 6.76 -28.97 9.56
N GLY A 60 7.53 -29.04 8.50
CA GLY A 60 7.04 -28.84 7.16
C GLY A 60 6.72 -30.16 6.50
N LYS A 61 6.67 -30.06 5.17
CA LYS A 61 6.18 -31.13 4.31
C LYS A 61 7.10 -32.35 4.25
N ILE A 62 8.42 -32.18 4.39
CA ILE A 62 9.35 -33.29 4.16
C ILE A 62 9.20 -34.37 5.24
N LEU A 63 9.27 -33.98 6.52
CA LEU A 63 9.14 -34.94 7.61
C LEU A 63 7.73 -35.56 7.62
N GLY A 64 6.69 -34.74 7.44
CA GLY A 64 5.30 -35.19 7.41
C GLY A 64 5.08 -36.27 6.36
N TYR A 65 5.61 -36.07 5.15
CA TYR A 65 5.52 -37.08 4.10
C TYR A 65 6.29 -38.35 4.46
N LEU A 66 7.54 -38.24 4.94
CA LEU A 66 8.35 -39.42 5.29
C LEU A 66 7.66 -40.29 6.34
N LEU A 67 7.04 -39.67 7.35
CA LEU A 67 6.25 -40.36 8.35
C LEU A 67 4.97 -40.96 7.76
N LEU A 68 4.31 -40.26 6.83
CA LEU A 68 3.12 -40.76 6.14
C LEU A 68 3.44 -42.03 5.33
N GLN A 69 4.61 -42.11 4.71
CA GLN A 69 5.06 -43.32 4.02
C GLN A 69 5.23 -44.52 4.97
N CYS A 70 5.62 -44.28 6.22
CA CYS A 70 5.62 -45.32 7.25
C CYS A 70 4.18 -45.77 7.56
N VAL A 71 3.25 -44.83 7.78
CA VAL A 71 1.82 -45.14 8.02
C VAL A 71 1.24 -45.96 6.88
N LYS A 72 1.52 -45.60 5.62
CA LYS A 72 1.05 -46.32 4.43
C LYS A 72 1.58 -47.75 4.34
N LYS A 73 2.74 -48.07 4.93
CA LYS A 73 3.32 -49.42 4.92
C LYS A 73 2.81 -50.31 6.06
N THR A 74 2.34 -49.70 7.15
CA THR A 74 1.86 -50.45 8.31
C THR A 74 0.46 -51.04 8.07
N ASN A 75 0.20 -52.20 8.67
CA ASN A 75 -1.13 -52.78 8.76
C ASN A 75 -1.85 -52.18 9.98
N LEU A 76 -2.85 -51.32 9.75
CA LEU A 76 -3.53 -50.58 10.82
C LEU A 76 -4.69 -51.40 11.40
N SER A 77 -4.73 -51.57 12.72
CA SER A 77 -5.85 -52.21 13.43
C SER A 77 -6.95 -51.19 13.74
N PRO A 78 -8.24 -51.58 13.77
CA PRO A 78 -9.33 -50.79 14.36
C PRO A 78 -9.00 -50.21 15.74
N GLU A 79 -8.22 -50.93 16.55
CA GLU A 79 -7.76 -50.50 17.88
C GLU A 79 -6.87 -49.25 17.82
N ALA A 80 -6.24 -48.96 16.67
CA ALA A 80 -5.48 -47.74 16.45
C ALA A 80 -6.36 -46.48 16.53
N PHE A 81 -7.69 -46.61 16.38
CA PHE A 81 -8.67 -45.52 16.40
C PHE A 81 -9.49 -45.47 17.70
N ALA A 82 -8.99 -46.07 18.78
CA ALA A 82 -9.63 -46.03 20.09
C ALA A 82 -9.78 -44.58 20.61
N PRO A 83 -10.84 -44.29 21.39
CA PRO A 83 -11.00 -42.98 22.04
C PRO A 83 -9.80 -42.66 22.93
N PHE A 84 -9.35 -41.42 22.91
CA PHE A 84 -8.29 -40.95 23.80
C PHE A 84 -8.72 -41.13 25.26
N ALA A 85 -7.80 -41.58 26.12
CA ALA A 85 -7.98 -41.47 27.57
C ALA A 85 -8.15 -39.99 27.98
N GLU A 86 -8.64 -39.73 29.21
CA GLU A 86 -8.92 -38.35 29.72
C GLU A 86 -7.76 -37.35 29.54
N ASN A 87 -6.53 -37.83 29.37
CA ASN A 87 -5.38 -37.04 28.92
C ASN A 87 -5.29 -37.09 27.39
N LEU A 88 -5.69 -36.01 26.71
CA LEU A 88 -5.75 -35.86 25.24
C LEU A 88 -4.46 -36.21 24.48
N TRP A 89 -3.32 -36.31 25.17
CA TRP A 89 -2.00 -36.53 24.58
C TRP A 89 -1.33 -37.69 25.30
N GLU A 90 -1.50 -38.89 24.76
CA GLU A 90 -0.89 -40.08 25.34
C GLU A 90 0.61 -40.13 25.06
N GLU A 91 1.33 -40.63 26.07
CA GLU A 91 2.77 -40.80 26.02
C GLU A 91 3.15 -41.97 25.09
N PRO A 92 4.15 -41.80 24.21
CA PRO A 92 4.70 -42.92 23.45
C PRO A 92 5.22 -43.99 24.42
N ILE A 93 5.15 -45.26 24.00
CA ILE A 93 5.62 -46.37 24.82
C ILE A 93 7.11 -46.20 25.10
N SER A 94 7.47 -46.08 26.39
CA SER A 94 8.82 -46.25 26.89
C SER A 94 8.84 -47.39 27.90
N LYS A 95 9.69 -48.40 27.68
CA LYS A 95 9.98 -49.41 28.71
C LYS A 95 11.28 -49.01 29.42
N TYR A 96 11.14 -48.26 30.50
CA TYR A 96 12.27 -47.94 31.38
C TYR A 96 12.44 -49.06 32.40
N ASP A 97 13.44 -49.92 32.20
CA ASP A 97 13.82 -50.95 33.17
C ASP A 97 15.06 -50.46 33.94
N ARG A 98 14.84 -49.94 35.15
CA ARG A 98 15.92 -49.43 36.03
C ARG A 98 16.93 -50.50 36.45
N GLU A 99 16.59 -51.79 36.33
CA GLU A 99 17.39 -52.86 36.92
C GLU A 99 18.32 -53.57 35.93
N LYS A 100 18.18 -53.38 34.61
CA LYS A 100 18.81 -54.28 33.63
C LYS A 100 19.79 -53.70 32.60
N ASN A 101 20.13 -52.40 32.61
CA ASN A 101 21.07 -51.81 31.63
C ASN A 101 20.76 -52.20 30.15
N ALA A 102 19.50 -52.44 29.81
CA ALA A 102 19.08 -52.94 28.50
C ALA A 102 18.41 -51.86 27.65
N LYS A 103 18.69 -51.92 26.34
CA LYS A 103 18.36 -50.93 25.30
C LYS A 103 16.98 -50.29 25.43
N ILE A 104 17.01 -48.97 25.37
CA ILE A 104 15.86 -48.10 25.31
C ILE A 104 15.20 -48.25 23.93
N GLN A 105 13.96 -48.72 23.88
CA GLN A 105 13.10 -48.52 22.71
C GLN A 105 12.31 -47.23 22.94
N TYR A 106 12.84 -46.13 22.43
CA TYR A 106 12.05 -44.91 22.29
C TYR A 106 11.12 -45.12 21.07
N ALA A 107 9.82 -44.92 21.26
CA ALA A 107 8.86 -44.87 20.17
C ALA A 107 8.47 -43.42 19.88
N TYR A 108 8.24 -43.08 18.62
CA TYR A 108 7.54 -41.86 18.23
C TYR A 108 6.07 -42.18 18.02
N ARG A 109 5.16 -41.47 18.67
CA ARG A 109 3.72 -41.69 18.47
C ARG A 109 3.18 -40.71 17.44
N ILE A 110 2.74 -41.22 16.30
CA ILE A 110 2.12 -40.41 15.24
C ILE A 110 0.61 -40.50 15.36
N TYR A 111 -0.03 -39.35 15.18
CA TYR A 111 -1.48 -39.24 15.10
C TYR A 111 -1.89 -38.79 13.71
N PHE A 112 -2.81 -39.54 13.12
CA PHE A 112 -3.23 -39.37 11.74
C PHE A 112 -4.74 -39.55 11.61
N SER A 113 -5.35 -39.03 10.56
CA SER A 113 -6.76 -39.28 10.22
C SER A 113 -6.86 -39.90 8.84
N ILE A 114 -7.91 -40.70 8.63
CA ILE A 114 -8.28 -41.19 7.30
C ILE A 114 -9.70 -40.69 7.00
N PRO A 115 -9.85 -39.68 6.15
CA PRO A 115 -11.15 -39.03 5.93
C PRO A 115 -12.23 -40.02 5.47
N GLY A 116 -13.36 -40.06 6.20
CA GLY A 116 -14.57 -40.77 5.79
C GLY A 116 -14.54 -42.30 5.94
N VAL A 117 -13.71 -42.82 6.84
CA VAL A 117 -13.59 -44.27 7.10
C VAL A 117 -14.29 -44.69 8.39
N ASP A 118 -15.03 -45.80 8.33
CA ASP A 118 -15.58 -46.50 9.50
C ASP A 118 -14.47 -47.25 10.25
N ARG A 119 -14.25 -46.87 11.51
CA ARG A 119 -13.14 -47.33 12.37
C ARG A 119 -13.21 -48.80 12.73
N SER A 120 -14.36 -49.45 12.58
CA SER A 120 -14.57 -50.84 12.96
C SER A 120 -14.00 -51.85 11.96
N ASN A 121 -13.66 -51.42 10.74
CA ASN A 121 -13.29 -52.30 9.65
C ASN A 121 -11.83 -52.12 9.21
N GLN A 122 -10.99 -53.10 9.57
CA GLN A 122 -9.58 -53.14 9.22
C GLN A 122 -9.31 -53.10 7.71
N GLU A 123 -10.09 -53.83 6.90
CA GLU A 123 -9.92 -53.86 5.44
C GLU A 123 -10.20 -52.48 4.84
N ASN A 124 -11.24 -51.80 5.32
CA ASN A 124 -11.61 -50.46 4.86
C ASN A 124 -10.54 -49.41 5.23
N ILE A 125 -10.00 -49.47 6.45
CA ILE A 125 -8.89 -48.63 6.92
C ILE A 125 -7.66 -48.83 6.01
N ASN A 126 -7.26 -50.08 5.80
CA ASN A 126 -6.08 -50.40 5.01
C ASN A 126 -6.24 -50.04 3.52
N ALA A 127 -7.45 -50.14 2.97
CA ALA A 127 -7.75 -49.74 1.59
C ALA A 127 -7.67 -48.22 1.38
N ASN A 128 -7.95 -47.42 2.42
CA ASN A 128 -8.03 -45.96 2.33
C ASN A 128 -6.81 -45.21 2.89
N LYS A 129 -5.79 -45.91 3.40
CA LYS A 129 -4.58 -45.31 3.99
C LYS A 129 -3.81 -44.37 3.07
N GLU A 130 -3.98 -44.47 1.75
CA GLU A 130 -3.39 -43.51 0.81
C GLU A 130 -3.90 -42.08 1.00
N ARG A 131 -5.08 -41.93 1.60
CA ARG A 131 -5.73 -40.65 1.94
C ARG A 131 -5.39 -40.17 3.36
N ALA A 132 -4.52 -40.89 4.08
CA ALA A 132 -4.18 -40.55 5.45
C ALA A 132 -3.50 -39.16 5.53
N GLN A 133 -3.82 -38.42 6.57
CA GLN A 133 -3.21 -37.13 6.88
C GLN A 133 -2.63 -37.17 8.28
N ILE A 134 -1.38 -36.73 8.45
CA ILE A 134 -0.76 -36.64 9.76
C ILE A 134 -1.15 -35.31 10.39
N SER A 135 -1.71 -35.36 11.59
CA SER A 135 -2.08 -34.17 12.35
C SER A 135 -0.92 -33.69 13.22
N HIS A 136 -0.29 -34.61 13.96
CA HIS A 136 0.78 -34.32 14.91
C HIS A 136 1.53 -35.60 15.29
N PHE A 137 2.66 -35.48 15.97
CA PHE A 137 3.34 -36.60 16.62
C PHE A 137 3.89 -36.22 17.99
N THR A 138 4.11 -37.22 18.86
CA THR A 138 4.65 -37.03 20.21
C THR A 138 5.89 -37.88 20.45
N THR A 139 6.75 -37.39 21.36
CA THR A 139 7.96 -38.08 21.83
C THR A 139 8.09 -37.92 23.35
N MET A 140 8.73 -38.89 24.01
CA MET A 140 9.00 -38.85 25.45
C MET A 140 10.47 -38.50 25.71
N THR A 141 10.70 -37.42 26.45
CA THR A 141 12.04 -36.98 26.85
C THR A 141 12.24 -37.09 28.35
N ASN A 142 13.48 -36.93 28.84
CA ASN A 142 13.76 -36.86 30.28
C ASN A 142 13.00 -35.73 31.00
N ASP A 143 12.59 -34.70 30.25
CA ASP A 143 11.92 -33.50 30.77
C ASP A 143 10.39 -33.58 30.62
N GLY A 144 9.87 -34.65 29.99
CA GLY A 144 8.44 -34.91 29.79
C GLY A 144 8.03 -35.16 28.33
N LEU A 145 6.71 -35.23 28.11
CA LEU A 145 6.08 -35.41 26.80
C LEU A 145 6.20 -34.14 25.94
N MET A 146 6.63 -34.29 24.69
CA MET A 146 6.62 -33.20 23.70
C MET A 146 5.66 -33.52 22.56
N VAL A 147 4.91 -32.51 22.11
CA VAL A 147 3.94 -32.60 21.00
C VAL A 147 4.40 -31.71 19.85
N PHE A 148 4.34 -32.23 18.62
CA PHE A 148 4.73 -31.53 17.42
C PHE A 148 3.63 -31.56 16.36
N SER A 149 3.45 -30.46 15.65
CA SER A 149 2.45 -30.31 14.57
C SER A 149 3.12 -30.07 13.21
N PHE A 150 2.33 -30.06 12.14
CA PHE A 150 2.80 -29.81 10.78
C PHE A 150 2.27 -28.48 10.23
N GLU A 151 3.04 -27.85 9.35
CA GLU A 151 2.72 -26.65 8.58
C GLU A 151 2.80 -26.94 7.09
N ASP A 152 2.00 -26.20 6.33
CA ASP A 152 1.97 -26.25 4.87
C ASP A 152 3.15 -25.47 4.25
N LYS A 153 4.38 -25.75 4.67
CA LYS A 153 5.62 -25.14 4.16
C LYS A 153 6.76 -26.16 4.07
N VAL A 154 7.74 -25.93 3.21
CA VAL A 154 8.97 -26.74 3.19
C VAL A 154 9.95 -26.20 4.23
N GLU A 155 10.48 -27.08 5.07
CA GLU A 155 11.40 -26.72 6.15
C GLU A 155 12.74 -26.18 5.65
N GLU A 156 13.30 -25.20 6.37
CA GLU A 156 14.74 -24.96 6.32
C GLU A 156 15.49 -26.19 6.85
N ILE A 157 16.57 -26.57 6.18
CA ILE A 157 17.41 -27.67 6.61
C ILE A 157 18.83 -27.18 6.88
N GLU A 158 19.39 -27.61 8.00
CA GLU A 158 20.79 -27.34 8.27
C GLU A 158 21.66 -28.06 7.24
N PRO A 159 22.71 -27.41 6.72
CA PRO A 159 23.61 -27.98 5.73
C PRO A 159 24.16 -29.36 6.10
N LYS A 160 24.55 -29.56 7.36
CA LYS A 160 25.05 -30.85 7.85
C LYS A 160 23.99 -31.94 7.76
N LEU A 161 22.76 -31.65 8.18
CA LEU A 161 21.67 -32.61 8.06
C LEU A 161 21.39 -32.88 6.59
N PHE A 162 21.29 -31.85 5.73
CA PHE A 162 21.12 -32.01 4.29
C PHE A 162 22.14 -32.96 3.68
N VAL A 163 23.44 -32.77 3.93
CA VAL A 163 24.52 -33.63 3.40
C VAL A 163 24.30 -35.09 3.81
N GLU A 164 23.97 -35.33 5.07
CA GLU A 164 23.72 -36.68 5.57
C GLU A 164 22.48 -37.31 4.91
N LEU A 165 21.43 -36.54 4.64
CA LEU A 165 20.23 -37.04 3.97
C LEU A 165 20.49 -37.29 2.49
N ALA A 166 21.13 -36.34 1.82
CA ALA A 166 21.34 -36.31 0.38
C ALA A 166 22.24 -37.45 -0.11
N LYS A 167 23.23 -37.87 0.70
CA LYS A 167 24.11 -39.02 0.40
C LYS A 167 23.37 -40.35 0.22
N HIS A 168 22.15 -40.47 0.73
CA HIS A 168 21.33 -41.68 0.62
C HIS A 168 20.29 -41.61 -0.50
N ILE A 169 20.21 -40.51 -1.24
CA ILE A 169 19.24 -40.30 -2.32
C ILE A 169 19.98 -40.39 -3.65
N LYS A 170 19.50 -41.28 -4.53
CA LYS A 170 20.01 -41.41 -5.89
C LYS A 170 19.34 -40.36 -6.78
N VAL A 171 20.15 -39.54 -7.43
CA VAL A 171 19.72 -38.54 -8.41
C VAL A 171 20.60 -38.68 -9.65
N GLU A 172 19.98 -38.75 -10.82
CA GLU A 172 20.68 -38.82 -12.10
C GLU A 172 21.20 -37.43 -12.52
N SER A 173 22.16 -36.90 -11.76
CA SER A 173 22.79 -35.60 -12.01
C SER A 173 24.15 -35.53 -11.31
N ASP A 174 25.21 -35.21 -12.04
CA ASP A 174 26.54 -34.98 -11.46
C ASP A 174 26.55 -33.75 -10.53
N ALA A 175 25.68 -32.77 -10.82
CA ALA A 175 25.52 -31.59 -9.98
C ALA A 175 24.95 -31.92 -8.58
N TRP A 176 24.24 -33.05 -8.43
CA TRP A 176 23.80 -33.53 -7.10
C TRP A 176 24.99 -33.87 -6.21
N ALA A 177 25.94 -34.65 -6.73
CA ALA A 177 27.15 -35.01 -5.99
C ALA A 177 27.99 -33.76 -5.69
N GLN A 178 28.10 -32.83 -6.65
CA GLN A 178 28.79 -31.55 -6.44
C GLN A 178 28.11 -30.68 -5.37
N LEU A 179 26.78 -30.66 -5.31
CA LEU A 179 26.03 -29.90 -4.31
C LEU A 179 26.29 -30.45 -2.91
N ILE A 180 26.28 -31.78 -2.75
CA ILE A 180 26.58 -32.44 -1.49
C ILE A 180 28.01 -32.10 -1.05
N ASP A 181 28.99 -32.29 -1.92
CA ASP A 181 30.40 -32.08 -1.62
C ASP A 181 30.73 -30.60 -1.35
N PHE A 182 30.12 -29.68 -2.10
CA PHE A 182 30.23 -28.24 -1.84
C PHE A 182 29.63 -27.88 -0.49
N THR A 183 28.42 -28.37 -0.20
CA THR A 183 27.72 -28.07 1.06
C THR A 183 28.51 -28.61 2.26
N GLU A 184 29.05 -29.81 2.11
CA GLU A 184 29.90 -30.46 3.11
C GLU A 184 31.22 -29.74 3.35
N LYS A 185 31.73 -28.90 2.43
CA LYS A 185 33.01 -28.20 2.61
C LYS A 185 32.88 -26.75 3.06
N ASN A 186 31.73 -26.12 2.80
CA ASN A 186 31.58 -24.66 2.89
C ASN A 186 30.60 -24.17 3.95
N PHE A 187 29.82 -25.05 4.59
CA PHE A 187 28.82 -24.64 5.57
C PHE A 187 28.95 -25.44 6.87
N HIS A 188 29.96 -25.09 7.67
CA HIS A 188 30.27 -25.77 8.93
C HIS A 188 29.99 -24.91 10.16
N THR A 189 30.05 -23.60 10.00
CA THR A 189 29.96 -22.64 11.09
C THR A 189 28.69 -21.82 10.97
N ARG A 190 28.31 -21.19 12.09
CA ARG A 190 27.19 -20.24 12.10
C ARG A 190 27.50 -18.98 11.28
N GLU A 191 28.77 -18.63 11.15
CA GLU A 191 29.24 -17.47 10.37
C GLU A 191 29.06 -17.68 8.86
N ASP A 192 29.32 -18.90 8.38
CA ASP A 192 29.07 -19.30 6.97
C ASP A 192 27.59 -19.13 6.60
N LEU A 193 26.70 -19.53 7.52
CA LEU A 193 25.26 -19.43 7.38
C LEU A 193 24.75 -17.99 7.48
N ASN A 194 25.30 -17.18 8.39
CA ASN A 194 24.95 -15.77 8.49
C ASN A 194 25.31 -14.99 7.20
N SER A 195 26.38 -15.41 6.51
CA SER A 195 26.79 -14.84 5.23
C SER A 195 25.90 -15.31 4.06
N ASN A 196 25.18 -16.42 4.22
CA ASN A 196 24.35 -17.05 3.19
C ASN A 196 23.01 -17.53 3.77
N PRO A 197 22.16 -16.61 4.26
CA PRO A 197 20.97 -16.98 5.04
C PRO A 197 19.91 -17.74 4.22
N GLN A 198 19.95 -17.67 2.88
CA GLN A 198 19.02 -18.38 2.01
C GLN A 198 19.35 -19.86 1.83
N VAL A 199 20.60 -20.27 2.09
CA VAL A 199 21.10 -21.63 1.79
C VAL A 199 20.26 -22.71 2.49
N PRO A 200 19.94 -22.63 3.80
CA PRO A 200 19.12 -23.63 4.47
C PRO A 200 17.74 -23.84 3.81
N GLN A 201 17.08 -22.76 3.40
CA GLN A 201 15.79 -22.85 2.72
C GLN A 201 15.93 -23.43 1.31
N ILE A 202 16.96 -23.03 0.55
CA ILE A 202 17.23 -23.57 -0.79
C ILE A 202 17.49 -25.07 -0.72
N LEU A 203 18.35 -25.52 0.20
CA LEU A 203 18.64 -26.93 0.41
C LEU A 203 17.38 -27.72 0.78
N GLY A 204 16.49 -27.14 1.60
CA GLY A 204 15.21 -27.74 1.97
C GLY A 204 14.31 -27.96 0.75
N LEU A 205 14.14 -26.93 -0.06
CA LEU A 205 13.34 -27.00 -1.30
C LEU A 205 13.93 -27.97 -2.33
N ILE A 206 15.26 -28.01 -2.49
CA ILE A 206 15.92 -28.98 -3.37
C ILE A 206 15.69 -30.40 -2.87
N LEU A 207 15.85 -30.63 -1.56
CA LEU A 207 15.64 -31.94 -0.97
C LEU A 207 14.19 -32.39 -1.15
N TYR A 208 13.23 -31.50 -0.88
CA TYR A 208 11.80 -31.73 -1.14
C TYR A 208 11.54 -32.10 -2.60
N ALA A 209 12.02 -31.29 -3.54
CA ALA A 209 11.88 -31.52 -4.99
C ALA A 209 12.53 -32.84 -5.46
N THR A 210 13.58 -33.26 -4.78
CA THR A 210 14.30 -34.50 -5.08
C THR A 210 13.55 -35.72 -4.57
N ILE A 211 13.05 -35.67 -3.32
CA ILE A 211 12.29 -36.77 -2.73
C ILE A 211 10.90 -36.87 -3.37
N PHE A 212 10.32 -35.76 -3.81
CA PHE A 212 8.99 -35.67 -4.42
C PHE A 212 9.04 -35.05 -5.82
N PRO A 213 9.43 -35.82 -6.85
CA PRO A 213 9.52 -35.33 -8.21
C PRO A 213 8.23 -34.69 -8.75
N GLU A 214 7.07 -35.18 -8.32
CA GLU A 214 5.74 -34.67 -8.67
C GLU A 214 5.50 -33.23 -8.20
N HIS A 215 6.14 -32.82 -7.09
CA HIS A 215 6.00 -31.48 -6.51
C HIS A 215 7.11 -30.51 -6.93
N ARG A 216 8.02 -30.92 -7.84
CA ARG A 216 9.10 -30.07 -8.38
C ARG A 216 8.61 -28.71 -8.90
N ASN A 217 7.44 -28.70 -9.52
CA ASN A 217 6.87 -27.48 -10.09
C ASN A 217 6.35 -26.50 -9.03
N GLU A 218 5.90 -27.00 -7.88
CA GLU A 218 5.36 -26.18 -6.79
C GLU A 218 6.46 -25.31 -6.18
N VAL A 219 7.65 -25.90 -6.00
CA VAL A 219 8.79 -25.24 -5.35
C VAL A 219 9.72 -24.49 -6.32
N PHE A 220 9.52 -24.64 -7.63
CA PHE A 220 10.41 -24.07 -8.65
C PHE A 220 10.53 -22.54 -8.56
N ASN A 221 9.40 -21.84 -8.44
CA ASN A 221 9.40 -20.38 -8.37
C ASN A 221 10.09 -19.87 -7.10
N ASP A 222 9.87 -20.55 -5.98
CA ASP A 222 10.49 -20.22 -4.69
C ASP A 222 12.00 -20.43 -4.73
N LEU A 223 12.44 -21.53 -5.35
CA LEU A 223 13.86 -21.79 -5.61
C LEU A 223 14.49 -20.69 -6.46
N CYS A 224 13.86 -20.31 -7.58
CA CYS A 224 14.37 -19.22 -8.42
C CYS A 224 14.46 -17.89 -7.66
N LEU A 225 13.44 -17.54 -6.86
CA LEU A 225 13.45 -16.33 -6.03
C LEU A 225 14.59 -16.32 -5.02
N LEU A 226 14.80 -17.43 -4.30
CA LEU A 226 15.85 -17.54 -3.30
C LEU A 226 17.25 -17.55 -3.93
N LEU A 227 17.42 -18.18 -5.09
CA LEU A 227 18.67 -18.15 -5.85
C LEU A 227 19.05 -16.73 -6.27
N LEU A 228 18.08 -15.92 -6.70
CA LEU A 228 18.31 -14.51 -7.02
C LEU A 228 18.76 -13.67 -5.81
N GLN A 229 18.43 -14.11 -4.59
CA GLN A 229 18.84 -13.44 -3.34
C GLN A 229 20.16 -13.98 -2.77
N SER A 230 20.54 -15.21 -3.15
CA SER A 230 21.77 -15.87 -2.70
C SER A 230 23.01 -15.18 -3.28
N LYS A 231 23.98 -14.91 -2.42
CA LYS A 231 25.23 -14.21 -2.77
C LYS A 231 26.39 -15.14 -3.12
N ASN A 232 26.22 -16.45 -3.01
CA ASN A 232 27.30 -17.41 -3.27
C ASN A 232 27.27 -17.90 -4.74
N PRO A 233 28.19 -17.43 -5.60
CA PRO A 233 28.13 -17.73 -7.03
C PRO A 233 28.37 -19.20 -7.34
N ASN A 234 29.24 -19.87 -6.58
CA ASN A 234 29.54 -21.29 -6.79
C ASN A 234 28.33 -22.16 -6.39
N PHE A 235 27.71 -21.86 -5.25
CA PHE A 235 26.49 -22.53 -4.82
C PHE A 235 25.35 -22.35 -5.83
N ASN A 236 25.17 -21.12 -6.32
CA ASN A 236 24.14 -20.81 -7.31
C ASN A 236 24.39 -21.57 -8.62
N LEU A 237 25.63 -21.61 -9.10
CA LEU A 237 26.00 -22.35 -10.31
C LEU A 237 25.69 -23.85 -10.19
N ILE A 238 26.14 -24.48 -9.11
CA ILE A 238 25.90 -25.91 -8.86
C ILE A 238 24.40 -26.19 -8.75
N THR A 239 23.67 -25.35 -8.01
CA THR A 239 22.23 -25.49 -7.86
C THR A 239 21.50 -25.33 -9.20
N THR A 240 21.85 -24.32 -9.98
CA THR A 240 21.26 -24.10 -11.32
C THR A 240 21.51 -25.29 -12.24
N ASN A 241 22.71 -25.88 -12.23
CA ASN A 241 23.01 -27.09 -13.00
C ASN A 241 22.16 -28.28 -12.54
N LEU A 242 22.02 -28.49 -11.22
CA LEU A 242 21.14 -29.53 -10.69
C LEU A 242 19.68 -29.33 -11.13
N LEU A 243 19.18 -28.09 -11.09
CA LEU A 243 17.82 -27.81 -11.52
C LEU A 243 17.63 -28.03 -13.02
N LYS A 244 18.64 -27.76 -13.86
CA LYS A 244 18.61 -28.09 -15.29
C LYS A 244 18.50 -29.59 -15.53
N ASP A 245 19.25 -30.39 -14.78
CA ASP A 245 19.26 -31.86 -14.92
C ASP A 245 17.95 -32.49 -14.40
N THR A 246 17.31 -31.88 -13.40
CA THR A 246 16.19 -32.50 -12.66
C THR A 246 14.82 -31.93 -13.00
N ILE A 247 14.72 -30.70 -13.50
CA ILE A 247 13.45 -30.05 -13.82
C ILE A 247 13.18 -30.17 -15.34
N PRO A 248 12.11 -30.88 -15.75
CA PRO A 248 11.71 -30.92 -17.15
C PRO A 248 11.39 -29.50 -17.65
N ASP A 249 11.80 -29.20 -18.89
CA ASP A 249 11.61 -27.92 -19.55
C ASP A 249 12.15 -26.71 -18.73
N TYR A 250 13.27 -26.91 -18.02
CA TYR A 250 13.86 -25.92 -17.12
C TYR A 250 13.96 -24.53 -17.75
N GLU A 251 14.55 -24.41 -18.95
CA GLU A 251 14.73 -23.10 -19.60
C GLU A 251 13.39 -22.40 -19.87
N THR A 252 12.40 -23.13 -20.38
CA THR A 252 11.06 -22.60 -20.64
C THR A 252 10.41 -22.11 -19.35
N LYS A 253 10.59 -22.84 -18.24
CA LYS A 253 10.09 -22.44 -16.92
C LYS A 253 10.81 -21.21 -16.37
N VAL A 254 12.13 -21.11 -16.56
CA VAL A 254 12.89 -19.91 -16.18
C VAL A 254 12.41 -18.70 -16.99
N MET A 255 12.21 -18.84 -18.31
CA MET A 255 11.66 -17.75 -19.13
C MET A 255 10.28 -17.32 -18.62
N ALA A 256 9.38 -18.27 -18.35
CA ALA A 256 8.06 -17.99 -17.78
C ALA A 256 8.14 -17.30 -16.41
N PHE A 257 9.08 -17.73 -15.55
CA PHE A 257 9.36 -17.10 -14.27
C PHE A 257 9.80 -15.64 -14.44
N LEU A 258 10.74 -15.37 -15.35
CA LEU A 258 11.23 -14.01 -15.62
C LEU A 258 10.09 -13.11 -16.12
N HIS A 259 9.22 -13.62 -16.99
CA HIS A 259 8.04 -12.89 -17.44
C HIS A 259 7.05 -12.57 -16.31
N LYS A 260 6.83 -13.52 -15.38
CA LYS A 260 5.87 -13.36 -14.29
C LYS A 260 6.38 -12.41 -13.20
N ASN A 261 7.68 -12.47 -12.88
CA ASN A 261 8.26 -11.71 -11.78
C ASN A 261 8.79 -10.32 -12.15
N ASN A 262 8.81 -9.97 -13.44
CA ASN A 262 9.19 -8.64 -13.88
C ASN A 262 7.97 -7.89 -14.40
N ASN A 263 7.71 -6.71 -13.84
CA ASN A 263 6.60 -5.87 -14.28
C ASN A 263 6.93 -5.24 -15.66
N PRO A 264 6.14 -5.47 -16.71
CA PRO A 264 6.39 -4.94 -18.06
C PRO A 264 6.52 -3.41 -18.15
N MET A 265 5.91 -2.65 -17.24
CA MET A 265 6.03 -1.18 -17.20
C MET A 265 7.24 -0.67 -16.41
N ARG A 266 7.85 -1.49 -15.55
CA ARG A 266 8.87 -1.04 -14.58
C ARG A 266 10.18 -1.82 -14.62
N TYR A 267 10.27 -2.87 -15.43
CA TYR A 267 11.47 -3.70 -15.49
C TYR A 267 12.67 -2.95 -16.06
N ASN A 268 13.86 -3.38 -15.66
CA ASN A 268 15.12 -2.99 -16.27
C ASN A 268 15.69 -4.17 -17.07
N GLU A 269 16.10 -3.94 -18.32
CA GLU A 269 16.68 -4.98 -19.16
C GLU A 269 17.98 -5.56 -18.59
N ASN A 270 18.74 -4.76 -17.84
CA ASN A 270 19.94 -5.24 -17.14
C ASN A 270 19.57 -6.23 -16.03
N ASP A 271 18.43 -6.05 -15.38
CA ASP A 271 17.97 -6.97 -14.34
C ASP A 271 17.54 -8.31 -14.94
N ILE A 272 16.80 -8.29 -16.06
CA ILE A 272 16.49 -9.52 -16.83
C ILE A 272 17.78 -10.24 -17.23
N SER A 273 18.80 -9.50 -17.69
CA SER A 273 20.09 -10.08 -18.09
C SER A 273 20.78 -10.79 -16.92
N LYS A 274 20.86 -10.12 -15.76
CA LYS A 274 21.50 -10.65 -14.56
C LYS A 274 20.74 -11.87 -14.01
N GLN A 275 19.42 -11.76 -13.92
CA GLN A 275 18.56 -12.84 -13.43
C GLN A 275 18.65 -14.06 -14.35
N GLY A 276 18.52 -13.85 -15.67
CA GLY A 276 18.61 -14.93 -16.65
C GLY A 276 19.96 -15.62 -16.65
N ALA A 277 21.07 -14.88 -16.56
CA ALA A 277 22.41 -15.45 -16.47
C ALA A 277 22.62 -16.25 -15.17
N LEU A 278 22.14 -15.75 -14.03
CA LEU A 278 22.23 -16.45 -12.74
C LEU A 278 21.43 -17.76 -12.75
N LEU A 279 20.25 -17.74 -13.37
CA LEU A 279 19.41 -18.91 -13.60
C LEU A 279 19.86 -19.74 -14.81
N GLY A 280 21.05 -19.48 -15.34
CA GLY A 280 21.71 -20.32 -16.34
C GLY A 280 21.08 -20.29 -17.74
N LEU A 281 20.26 -19.31 -18.09
CA LEU A 281 19.81 -19.15 -19.47
C LEU A 281 20.97 -18.76 -20.40
N SER A 282 20.93 -19.26 -21.64
CA SER A 282 21.85 -18.79 -22.68
C SER A 282 21.60 -17.31 -23.02
N ARG A 283 22.60 -16.66 -23.60
CA ARG A 283 22.48 -15.25 -24.01
C ARG A 283 21.35 -15.07 -25.01
N GLU A 284 21.18 -16.01 -25.95
CA GLU A 284 20.12 -15.99 -26.96
C GLU A 284 18.74 -16.04 -26.29
N LYS A 285 18.54 -16.94 -25.32
CA LYS A 285 17.28 -17.07 -24.58
C LYS A 285 16.96 -15.82 -23.76
N VAL A 286 17.97 -15.21 -23.14
CA VAL A 286 17.80 -13.93 -22.43
C VAL A 286 17.35 -12.82 -23.38
N GLU A 287 17.92 -12.73 -24.58
CA GLU A 287 17.49 -11.75 -25.58
C GLU A 287 16.06 -12.01 -26.07
N VAL A 288 15.63 -13.28 -26.20
CA VAL A 288 14.23 -13.61 -26.48
C VAL A 288 13.31 -13.07 -25.39
N VAL A 289 13.60 -13.33 -24.11
CA VAL A 289 12.80 -12.80 -22.97
C VAL A 289 12.73 -11.27 -23.02
N LYS A 290 13.84 -10.58 -23.29
CA LYS A 290 13.85 -9.12 -23.40
C LYS A 290 12.97 -8.62 -24.53
N ASN A 291 13.06 -9.22 -25.72
CA ASN A 291 12.24 -8.83 -26.87
C ASN A 291 10.75 -9.03 -26.57
N GLU A 292 10.38 -10.18 -26.02
CA GLU A 292 9.00 -10.44 -25.58
C GLU A 292 8.53 -9.45 -24.50
N MET A 293 9.39 -9.05 -23.56
CA MET A 293 9.07 -8.04 -22.55
C MET A 293 8.89 -6.64 -23.16
N ARG A 294 9.67 -6.27 -24.18
CA ARG A 294 9.48 -5.01 -24.93
C ARG A 294 8.16 -5.02 -25.69
N GLU A 295 7.82 -6.13 -26.34
CA GLU A 295 6.54 -6.29 -27.04
C GLU A 295 5.36 -6.19 -26.07
N ARG A 296 5.43 -6.85 -24.91
CA ARG A 296 4.40 -6.74 -23.85
C ARG A 296 4.26 -5.31 -23.34
N LYS A 297 5.37 -4.61 -23.11
CA LYS A 297 5.37 -3.20 -22.72
C LYS A 297 4.69 -2.33 -23.79
N SER A 298 5.05 -2.51 -25.06
CA SER A 298 4.45 -1.76 -26.17
C SER A 298 2.95 -2.04 -26.29
N LEU A 299 2.52 -3.29 -26.14
CA LEU A 299 1.11 -3.68 -26.17
C LEU A 299 0.33 -3.08 -25.00
N GLU A 300 0.92 -3.07 -23.80
CA GLU A 300 0.27 -2.50 -22.62
C GLU A 300 0.26 -0.96 -22.66
N GLU A 301 1.29 -0.31 -23.23
CA GLU A 301 1.27 1.12 -23.56
C GLU A 301 0.16 1.43 -24.58
N GLN A 302 0.01 0.60 -25.62
CA GLN A 302 -1.06 0.75 -26.61
C GLN A 302 -2.44 0.56 -25.98
N ASN A 303 -2.62 -0.43 -25.11
CA ASN A 303 -3.87 -0.67 -24.39
C ASN A 303 -4.20 0.48 -23.43
N ASN A 304 -3.19 1.00 -22.71
CA ASN A 304 -3.33 2.16 -21.85
C ASN A 304 -3.73 3.40 -22.66
N ASN A 305 -3.06 3.67 -23.79
CA ASN A 305 -3.39 4.78 -24.68
C ASN A 305 -4.80 4.64 -25.27
N ARG A 306 -5.20 3.42 -25.66
CA ARG A 306 -6.56 3.14 -26.16
C ARG A 306 -7.61 3.36 -25.07
N SER A 307 -7.34 2.90 -23.86
CA SER A 307 -8.22 3.11 -22.70
C SER A 307 -8.37 4.60 -22.40
N GLN A 308 -7.26 5.33 -22.33
CA GLN A 308 -7.23 6.79 -22.17
C GLN A 308 -7.99 7.50 -23.29
N ALA A 309 -7.85 7.07 -24.55
CA ALA A 309 -8.59 7.63 -25.66
C ALA A 309 -10.11 7.43 -25.52
N ILE A 310 -10.55 6.24 -25.10
CA ILE A 310 -11.97 5.95 -24.87
C ILE A 310 -12.53 6.84 -23.74
N GLU A 311 -11.79 6.96 -22.63
CA GLU A 311 -12.18 7.83 -21.52
C GLU A 311 -12.22 9.30 -21.96
N LEU A 312 -11.18 9.81 -22.63
CA LEU A 312 -11.12 11.19 -23.11
C LEU A 312 -12.29 11.51 -24.05
N ARG A 313 -12.60 10.60 -24.99
CA ARG A 313 -13.74 10.76 -25.89
C ARG A 313 -15.04 10.89 -25.10
N LYS A 314 -15.26 10.04 -24.10
CA LYS A 314 -16.45 10.07 -23.26
C LYS A 314 -16.57 11.40 -22.52
N THR A 315 -15.48 11.88 -21.92
CA THR A 315 -15.42 13.16 -21.21
C THR A 315 -15.76 14.33 -22.13
N LEU A 316 -15.16 14.39 -23.31
CA LEU A 316 -15.36 15.49 -24.26
C LEU A 316 -16.75 15.48 -24.88
N ILE A 317 -17.27 14.31 -25.25
CA ILE A 317 -18.64 14.19 -25.76
C ILE A 317 -19.64 14.57 -24.66
N GLY A 318 -19.40 14.14 -23.41
CA GLY A 318 -20.22 14.55 -22.28
C GLY A 318 -20.26 16.07 -22.09
N ALA A 319 -19.12 16.74 -22.24
CA ALA A 319 -19.03 18.19 -22.18
C ALA A 319 -19.78 18.88 -23.34
N VAL A 320 -19.67 18.34 -24.55
CA VAL A 320 -20.44 18.82 -25.70
C VAL A 320 -21.95 18.67 -25.45
N ASP A 321 -22.39 17.54 -24.91
CA ASP A 321 -23.80 17.26 -24.62
C ASP A 321 -24.36 18.13 -23.49
N GLU A 322 -23.55 18.40 -22.47
CA GLU A 322 -23.90 19.35 -21.39
C GLU A 322 -24.10 20.77 -21.96
N TYR A 323 -23.19 21.21 -22.84
CA TYR A 323 -23.34 22.47 -23.55
C TYR A 323 -24.62 22.50 -24.41
N LEU A 324 -24.89 21.44 -25.19
CA LEU A 324 -26.09 21.34 -26.03
C LEU A 324 -27.38 21.40 -25.19
N ARG A 325 -27.42 20.73 -24.03
CA ARG A 325 -28.56 20.73 -23.08
C ARG A 325 -28.79 22.10 -22.44
N TRP A 326 -27.72 22.72 -21.93
CA TRP A 326 -27.78 24.09 -21.38
C TRP A 326 -28.42 25.05 -22.39
N ARG A 327 -28.01 24.93 -23.65
CA ARG A 327 -28.50 25.77 -24.74
C ARG A 327 -29.99 25.57 -25.07
N ASN A 328 -30.55 24.41 -24.75
CA ASN A 328 -31.97 24.10 -24.96
C ASN A 328 -32.83 24.42 -23.71
N ASN A 329 -32.28 25.12 -22.69
CA ASN A 329 -32.92 25.34 -21.38
C ASN A 329 -33.31 24.04 -20.65
N GLU A 330 -32.63 22.93 -20.95
CA GLU A 330 -32.79 21.63 -20.26
C GLU A 330 -31.71 21.44 -19.16
N SER A 331 -31.18 22.57 -18.65
CA SER A 331 -30.15 22.61 -17.63
C SER A 331 -30.71 22.28 -16.24
N LYS A 332 -29.94 21.53 -15.45
CA LYS A 332 -30.19 21.37 -14.01
C LYS A 332 -29.61 22.58 -13.27
N GLU A 333 -30.07 22.84 -12.05
CA GLU A 333 -29.74 24.04 -11.26
C GLU A 333 -28.23 24.23 -10.96
N THR A 334 -27.44 23.17 -11.16
CA THR A 334 -25.97 23.10 -11.03
C THR A 334 -25.19 23.54 -12.28
N ASP A 335 -25.88 23.80 -13.39
CA ASP A 335 -25.25 24.12 -14.68
C ASP A 335 -24.97 25.64 -14.80
N TYR A 336 -23.96 26.01 -15.60
CA TYR A 336 -23.34 27.35 -15.66
C TYR A 336 -24.36 28.51 -15.71
N LYS A 337 -24.40 29.35 -14.65
CA LYS A 337 -25.22 30.57 -14.57
C LYS A 337 -24.35 31.83 -14.69
N LYS A 338 -24.42 32.55 -15.82
CA LYS A 338 -24.18 34.00 -15.84
C LYS A 338 -24.87 34.70 -17.01
N SER A 339 -25.37 35.91 -16.75
CA SER A 339 -26.26 36.72 -17.58
C SER A 339 -25.66 37.08 -18.94
N SER A 340 -26.45 36.89 -20.00
CA SER A 340 -26.07 37.13 -21.39
C SER A 340 -26.56 38.48 -21.91
N GLY A 341 -25.66 39.35 -22.39
CA GLY A 341 -26.00 40.48 -23.25
C GLY A 341 -26.40 40.06 -24.67
N ALA A 342 -26.89 40.98 -25.50
CA ALA A 342 -27.50 40.68 -26.81
C ALA A 342 -26.60 39.92 -27.82
N PHE A 343 -25.27 40.10 -27.79
CA PHE A 343 -24.34 39.34 -28.65
C PHE A 343 -24.11 37.89 -28.18
N THR A 344 -24.25 37.64 -26.88
CA THR A 344 -24.24 36.31 -26.26
C THR A 344 -25.50 35.54 -26.66
N TRP A 345 -26.63 36.24 -26.84
CA TRP A 345 -27.88 35.66 -27.34
C TRP A 345 -27.75 35.16 -28.80
N LEU A 346 -27.23 35.99 -29.71
CA LEU A 346 -27.12 35.68 -31.15
C LEU A 346 -26.17 34.51 -31.49
N ARG A 347 -25.26 34.11 -30.58
CA ARG A 347 -24.29 33.02 -30.81
C ARG A 347 -24.62 31.73 -30.05
N HIS A 348 -25.47 31.80 -29.02
CA HIS A 348 -25.93 30.62 -28.27
C HIS A 348 -27.33 30.17 -28.66
N TYR A 349 -28.21 31.07 -29.07
CA TYR A 349 -29.58 30.71 -29.45
C TYR A 349 -29.78 30.60 -30.96
N THR A 350 -28.71 30.61 -31.75
CA THR A 350 -28.71 30.37 -33.20
C THR A 350 -28.07 29.03 -33.58
N ASP A 351 -28.40 28.52 -34.77
CA ASP A 351 -27.87 27.24 -35.27
C ASP A 351 -26.35 27.20 -35.41
N PHE A 352 -25.67 28.36 -35.42
CA PHE A 352 -24.21 28.43 -35.47
C PHE A 352 -23.54 27.68 -34.30
N GLY A 353 -23.97 27.95 -33.06
CA GLY A 353 -23.41 27.29 -31.87
C GLY A 353 -23.77 25.81 -31.78
N LYS A 354 -24.92 25.42 -32.34
CA LYS A 354 -25.40 24.04 -32.43
C LYS A 354 -24.61 23.24 -33.45
N ASN A 355 -24.42 23.77 -34.65
CA ASN A 355 -23.69 23.11 -35.73
C ASN A 355 -22.22 22.93 -35.34
N ARG A 356 -21.57 23.95 -34.76
CA ARG A 356 -20.20 23.84 -34.24
C ARG A 356 -20.03 22.71 -33.21
N ALA A 357 -20.95 22.58 -32.25
CA ALA A 357 -20.91 21.52 -31.25
C ALA A 357 -21.13 20.13 -31.86
N ASN A 358 -22.09 20.02 -32.79
CA ASN A 358 -22.36 18.77 -33.50
C ASN A 358 -21.18 18.35 -34.40
N ASP A 359 -20.54 19.29 -35.08
CA ASP A 359 -19.36 19.05 -35.91
C ASP A 359 -18.20 18.55 -35.07
N LEU A 360 -17.92 19.19 -33.92
CA LEU A 360 -16.92 18.71 -32.98
C LEU A 360 -17.24 17.31 -32.46
N LYS A 361 -18.51 17.05 -32.08
CA LYS A 361 -18.95 15.72 -31.63
C LYS A 361 -18.73 14.66 -32.71
N ASN A 362 -19.03 14.98 -33.96
CA ASN A 362 -18.83 14.09 -35.10
C ASN A 362 -17.34 13.81 -35.34
N ASP A 363 -16.49 14.83 -35.27
CA ASP A 363 -15.04 14.68 -35.45
C ASP A 363 -14.40 13.87 -34.30
N LEU A 364 -14.84 14.08 -33.05
CA LEU A 364 -14.41 13.28 -31.88
C LEU A 364 -14.84 11.81 -31.98
N ASN A 365 -16.03 11.54 -32.54
CA ASN A 365 -16.49 10.17 -32.81
C ASN A 365 -15.69 9.46 -33.90
N LYS A 366 -15.17 10.20 -34.88
CA LYS A 366 -14.33 9.66 -35.97
C LYS A 366 -12.88 9.45 -35.57
N ALA A 367 -12.38 10.14 -34.54
CA ALA A 367 -11.01 10.00 -34.07
C ALA A 367 -10.76 8.62 -33.44
N GLN A 368 -9.84 7.82 -34.01
CA GLN A 368 -9.63 6.41 -33.62
C GLN A 368 -8.70 6.22 -32.41
N ASP A 369 -7.76 7.13 -32.20
CA ASP A 369 -6.75 7.05 -31.14
C ASP A 369 -6.59 8.39 -30.40
N LEU A 370 -5.73 8.38 -29.38
CA LEU A 370 -5.48 9.54 -28.53
C LEU A 370 -4.91 10.72 -29.33
N ASN A 371 -3.98 10.48 -30.27
CA ASN A 371 -3.36 11.52 -31.09
C ASN A 371 -4.37 12.17 -32.05
N ALA A 372 -5.26 11.38 -32.65
CA ALA A 372 -6.33 11.87 -33.49
C ALA A 372 -7.30 12.76 -32.69
N MET A 373 -7.66 12.37 -31.46
CA MET A 373 -8.50 13.18 -30.57
C MET A 373 -7.82 14.50 -30.20
N LEU A 374 -6.53 14.46 -29.90
CA LEU A 374 -5.74 15.67 -29.62
C LEU A 374 -5.73 16.62 -30.81
N LYS A 375 -5.52 16.11 -32.02
CA LYS A 375 -5.55 16.91 -33.25
C LYS A 375 -6.92 17.54 -33.49
N VAL A 376 -8.01 16.80 -33.27
CA VAL A 376 -9.38 17.33 -33.39
C VAL A 376 -9.59 18.50 -32.43
N LEU A 377 -9.17 18.36 -31.18
CA LEU A 377 -9.31 19.41 -30.17
C LEU A 377 -8.42 20.62 -30.45
N GLN A 378 -7.16 20.41 -30.81
CA GLN A 378 -6.23 21.48 -31.20
C GLN A 378 -6.82 22.30 -32.36
N LYS A 379 -7.26 21.61 -33.42
CA LYS A 379 -7.91 22.25 -34.56
C LYS A 379 -9.19 23.01 -34.15
N HIS A 380 -9.98 22.47 -33.24
CA HIS A 380 -11.17 23.14 -32.72
C HIS A 380 -10.82 24.42 -31.98
N PHE A 381 -9.85 24.39 -31.06
CA PHE A 381 -9.42 25.58 -30.32
C PHE A 381 -8.76 26.64 -31.23
N GLU A 382 -7.87 26.23 -32.14
CA GLU A 382 -7.20 27.12 -33.08
C GLU A 382 -8.17 27.92 -33.96
N ASN A 383 -9.22 27.26 -34.45
CA ASN A 383 -10.19 27.87 -35.36
C ASN A 383 -11.24 28.72 -34.65
N ASN A 384 -11.51 28.48 -33.37
CA ASN A 384 -12.72 29.01 -32.72
C ASN A 384 -12.49 29.81 -31.41
N SER A 385 -11.31 29.76 -30.80
CA SER A 385 -11.06 30.34 -29.46
C SER A 385 -10.58 31.81 -29.44
N ARG A 386 -10.80 32.58 -30.51
CA ARG A 386 -10.35 34.00 -30.64
C ARG A 386 -11.41 35.06 -30.34
N LEU A 387 -12.59 34.67 -29.89
CA LEU A 387 -13.71 35.59 -29.60
C LEU A 387 -14.02 35.47 -28.12
N HIS A 388 -14.26 36.57 -27.40
CA HIS A 388 -14.69 36.58 -26.00
C HIS A 388 -15.88 35.60 -25.77
N ASN A 389 -15.57 34.35 -25.41
CA ASN A 389 -16.41 33.14 -25.51
C ASN A 389 -16.39 32.40 -24.19
N HIS A 390 -17.56 32.09 -23.63
CA HIS A 390 -17.71 31.20 -22.46
C HIS A 390 -18.61 29.98 -22.73
N SER A 391 -18.71 29.50 -23.98
CA SER A 391 -19.84 28.65 -24.37
C SER A 391 -19.53 27.17 -24.50
N LEU A 392 -18.79 26.74 -25.53
CA LEU A 392 -18.42 25.33 -25.70
C LEU A 392 -17.02 25.04 -25.14
N ASP A 393 -16.08 25.96 -25.38
CA ASP A 393 -14.68 25.78 -25.01
C ASP A 393 -14.50 25.72 -23.48
N SER A 394 -15.29 26.48 -22.73
CA SER A 394 -15.30 26.44 -21.27
C SER A 394 -15.81 25.10 -20.73
N TYR A 395 -16.78 24.46 -21.37
CA TYR A 395 -17.25 23.12 -20.98
C TYR A 395 -16.21 22.05 -21.29
N LEU A 396 -15.54 22.13 -22.46
CA LEU A 396 -14.45 21.21 -22.83
C LEU A 396 -13.27 21.34 -21.87
N LEU A 397 -12.81 22.57 -21.60
CA LEU A 397 -11.69 22.83 -20.68
C LEU A 397 -12.05 22.44 -19.24
N ARG A 398 -13.27 22.72 -18.78
CA ARG A 398 -13.75 22.29 -17.45
C ARG A 398 -13.80 20.77 -17.34
N ALA A 399 -14.28 20.06 -18.36
CA ALA A 399 -14.37 18.61 -18.33
C ALA A 399 -12.98 17.96 -18.33
N ILE A 400 -12.06 18.45 -19.18
CA ILE A 400 -10.66 18.01 -19.17
C ILE A 400 -10.02 18.31 -17.81
N TYR A 401 -10.27 19.50 -17.24
CA TYR A 401 -9.70 19.93 -15.96
C TYR A 401 -10.27 19.18 -14.75
N LYS A 402 -11.59 18.94 -14.70
CA LYS A 402 -12.23 18.20 -13.61
C LYS A 402 -11.72 16.76 -13.53
N ASP A 403 -11.62 16.09 -14.67
CA ASP A 403 -11.02 14.75 -14.74
C ASP A 403 -9.53 14.77 -14.41
N SER A 404 -8.83 15.86 -14.73
CA SER A 404 -7.41 16.05 -14.36
C SER A 404 -7.19 16.26 -12.85
N LYS A 405 -8.15 16.87 -12.15
CA LYS A 405 -8.08 17.21 -10.72
C LYS A 405 -8.46 16.02 -9.83
N ASP A 406 -9.46 15.24 -10.24
CA ASP A 406 -9.94 14.08 -9.47
C ASP A 406 -9.09 12.82 -9.70
N SER A 407 -8.26 12.76 -10.76
CA SER A 407 -7.56 11.53 -11.13
C SER A 407 -6.21 11.67 -11.86
N ASN A 408 -5.71 12.90 -12.08
CA ASN A 408 -4.50 13.17 -12.89
C ASN A 408 -4.51 12.59 -14.32
N LYS A 409 -5.67 12.16 -14.84
CA LYS A 409 -5.78 11.31 -16.04
C LYS A 409 -5.30 11.93 -17.34
N PHE A 410 -5.47 13.25 -17.53
CA PHE A 410 -5.21 13.91 -18.82
C PHE A 410 -4.16 15.03 -18.76
N ASN A 411 -3.60 15.34 -17.58
CA ASN A 411 -2.58 16.38 -17.39
C ASN A 411 -1.26 16.07 -18.13
N SER A 412 -0.92 14.80 -18.34
CA SER A 412 0.24 14.38 -19.11
C SER A 412 0.03 14.46 -20.63
N ILE A 413 -1.23 14.51 -21.08
CA ILE A 413 -1.63 14.46 -22.49
C ILE A 413 -1.81 15.88 -23.06
N PHE A 414 -2.34 16.80 -22.25
CA PHE A 414 -2.52 18.20 -22.65
C PHE A 414 -1.49 19.11 -21.97
N ASN A 415 -0.45 19.47 -22.72
CA ASN A 415 0.42 20.57 -22.30
C ASN A 415 -0.23 21.90 -22.74
N PHE A 416 -0.91 22.54 -21.79
CA PHE A 416 -1.60 23.82 -22.02
C PHE A 416 -0.65 24.99 -22.36
N LYS A 417 0.68 24.80 -22.32
CA LYS A 417 1.67 25.84 -22.70
C LYS A 417 1.62 26.23 -24.18
N HIS A 418 1.02 25.41 -25.06
CA HIS A 418 1.01 25.65 -26.53
C HIS A 418 -0.23 26.35 -27.06
N LEU A 419 -1.25 26.59 -26.22
CA LEU A 419 -2.45 27.32 -26.64
C LEU A 419 -2.11 28.80 -26.80
N THR A 420 -1.45 29.15 -27.91
CA THR A 420 -1.22 30.54 -28.31
C THR A 420 -2.53 31.12 -28.85
N ILE A 421 -3.26 31.79 -27.96
CA ILE A 421 -4.42 32.60 -28.33
C ILE A 421 -3.88 33.84 -29.06
N LYS A 422 -4.20 34.02 -30.34
CA LYS A 422 -3.75 35.20 -31.10
C LYS A 422 -4.37 36.46 -30.47
N ASN A 423 -3.54 37.43 -30.08
CA ASN A 423 -3.78 38.53 -29.10
C ASN A 423 -3.60 38.11 -27.63
N ASP A 424 -2.47 37.49 -27.36
CA ASP A 424 -2.03 36.97 -26.06
C ASP A 424 -1.53 38.09 -25.13
N THR A 425 -2.44 38.83 -24.50
CA THR A 425 -2.08 39.72 -23.40
C THR A 425 -2.03 38.93 -22.09
N TYR A 426 -1.10 39.31 -21.20
CA TYR A 426 -0.99 38.75 -19.85
C TYR A 426 -2.35 38.70 -19.12
N ALA A 427 -3.20 39.70 -19.35
CA ALA A 427 -4.55 39.79 -18.80
C ALA A 427 -5.49 38.66 -19.28
N ASN A 428 -5.38 38.21 -20.52
CA ASN A 428 -6.22 37.11 -21.04
C ASN A 428 -5.76 35.75 -20.50
N ARG A 429 -4.45 35.56 -20.29
CA ARG A 429 -3.90 34.37 -19.62
C ARG A 429 -4.26 34.32 -18.15
N GLU A 430 -4.14 35.45 -17.45
CA GLU A 430 -4.56 35.54 -16.06
C GLU A 430 -6.06 35.40 -15.92
N TRP A 431 -6.87 35.92 -16.84
CA TRP A 431 -8.31 35.75 -16.76
C TRP A 431 -8.76 34.30 -16.98
N LEU A 432 -8.18 33.55 -17.93
CA LEU A 432 -8.46 32.11 -18.10
C LEU A 432 -7.94 31.31 -16.91
N ARG A 433 -6.77 31.67 -16.37
CA ARG A 433 -6.19 31.06 -15.18
C ARG A 433 -7.07 31.30 -13.95
N GLU A 434 -7.51 32.54 -13.72
CA GLU A 434 -8.43 32.97 -12.65
C GLU A 434 -9.81 32.34 -12.82
N GLU A 435 -10.37 32.24 -14.03
CA GLU A 435 -11.67 31.60 -14.25
C GLU A 435 -11.60 30.07 -13.99
N MET A 436 -10.48 29.43 -14.35
CA MET A 436 -10.22 28.03 -14.01
C MET A 436 -9.90 27.83 -12.51
N LEU A 437 -9.24 28.80 -11.86
CA LEU A 437 -8.99 28.84 -10.42
C LEU A 437 -10.27 29.08 -9.62
N GLU A 438 -11.18 29.93 -10.10
CA GLU A 438 -12.48 30.21 -9.50
C GLU A 438 -13.43 29.00 -9.64
N MET A 439 -13.30 28.22 -10.72
CA MET A 439 -13.93 26.90 -10.85
C MET A 439 -13.28 25.84 -9.95
N ALA A 440 -11.97 25.94 -9.68
CA ALA A 440 -11.25 25.02 -8.79
C ALA A 440 -11.54 25.30 -7.30
N THR A 441 -11.73 26.55 -6.90
CA THR A 441 -12.13 26.95 -5.54
C THR A 441 -13.59 26.60 -5.25
N LYS A 442 -14.49 26.67 -6.24
CA LYS A 442 -15.88 26.20 -6.11
C LYS A 442 -16.04 24.67 -6.00
N THR A 443 -14.98 23.90 -6.23
CA THR A 443 -15.00 22.42 -6.20
C THR A 443 -14.01 21.79 -5.19
N ASN A 444 -13.44 22.57 -4.26
CA ASN A 444 -12.59 22.10 -3.16
C ASN A 444 -11.50 21.04 -3.53
N MET A 445 -10.52 21.37 -4.37
CA MET A 445 -9.18 20.74 -4.24
C MET A 445 -8.05 21.71 -4.58
N ASN A 446 -7.00 21.67 -3.74
CA ASN A 446 -5.77 22.44 -3.83
C ASN A 446 -4.86 21.91 -4.95
N VAL A 447 -4.41 22.78 -5.86
CA VAL A 447 -3.26 22.52 -6.75
C VAL A 447 -2.37 23.75 -6.78
N THR A 448 -1.11 23.60 -6.38
CA THR A 448 -0.05 24.64 -6.46
C THR A 448 0.98 24.18 -7.48
N LEU A 449 1.40 25.03 -8.43
CA LEU A 449 2.61 24.81 -9.23
C LEU A 449 3.33 26.13 -9.54
N GLU A 450 4.64 26.11 -9.26
CA GLU A 450 5.62 27.19 -9.35
C GLU A 450 6.19 27.44 -10.75
N ASN A 451 6.89 28.59 -10.88
CA ASN A 451 8.05 28.96 -11.71
C ASN A 451 7.81 30.07 -12.75
N PRO A 452 8.83 30.85 -13.21
CA PRO A 452 10.20 31.06 -12.72
C PRO A 452 10.56 32.56 -12.50
N THR A 453 11.64 32.76 -11.75
CA THR A 453 12.39 33.98 -11.44
C THR A 453 12.66 34.90 -12.64
N VAL A 454 12.48 36.23 -12.51
CA VAL A 454 13.52 37.30 -12.65
C VAL A 454 13.01 38.66 -12.11
N SER A 455 13.68 39.10 -11.05
CA SER A 455 14.06 40.44 -10.53
C SER A 455 13.14 41.68 -10.51
N ARG A 456 13.10 42.26 -9.28
CA ARG A 456 12.88 43.66 -8.85
C ARG A 456 11.44 44.18 -9.02
N GLN A 457 10.76 44.72 -8.01
CA GLN A 457 11.17 45.46 -6.82
C GLN A 457 10.01 45.35 -5.81
N GLU A 458 10.32 45.26 -4.51
CA GLU A 458 9.38 44.91 -3.44
C GLU A 458 8.08 45.73 -3.45
N SER A 459 6.94 45.04 -3.53
CA SER A 459 5.62 45.52 -3.10
C SER A 459 4.96 44.44 -2.21
N PRO A 460 4.38 44.81 -1.07
CA PRO A 460 4.03 43.87 -0.01
C PRO A 460 2.59 43.33 -0.17
N THR A 461 2.33 42.33 -1.03
CA THR A 461 0.92 41.88 -1.16
C THR A 461 0.62 40.41 -1.48
N LEU A 462 1.60 39.50 -1.59
CA LEU A 462 1.29 38.06 -1.80
C LEU A 462 1.83 37.09 -0.74
N LEU A 463 2.75 37.53 0.13
CA LEU A 463 3.34 36.68 1.18
C LEU A 463 2.49 36.55 2.46
N ASN A 464 1.44 37.37 2.64
CA ASN A 464 0.69 37.44 3.89
C ASN A 464 -0.43 36.40 4.02
N LYS A 465 -1.15 36.02 2.94
CA LYS A 465 -2.31 35.11 3.03
C LYS A 465 -1.91 33.69 3.43
N ALA A 466 -0.84 33.15 2.85
CA ALA A 466 -0.33 31.81 3.20
C ALA A 466 0.18 31.74 4.64
N LYS A 467 0.87 32.77 5.12
CA LYS A 467 1.37 32.87 6.50
C LYS A 467 0.23 32.93 7.52
N ILE A 468 -0.84 33.70 7.21
CA ILE A 468 -2.07 33.78 8.01
C ILE A 468 -2.75 32.40 8.07
N ARG A 469 -3.00 31.77 6.92
CA ARG A 469 -3.61 30.43 6.86
C ARG A 469 -2.84 29.37 7.64
N ILE A 470 -1.52 29.27 7.44
CA ILE A 470 -0.66 28.30 8.14
C ILE A 470 -0.66 28.53 9.66
N SER A 471 -0.78 29.78 10.10
CA SER A 471 -0.85 30.12 11.52
C SER A 471 -2.19 29.72 12.14
N ILE A 472 -3.30 29.94 11.43
CA ILE A 472 -4.65 29.57 11.86
C ILE A 472 -4.82 28.04 11.90
N MET A 473 -4.34 27.32 10.87
CA MET A 473 -4.38 25.85 10.79
C MET A 473 -3.76 25.15 12.02
N LYS A 474 -2.75 25.77 12.64
CA LYS A 474 -2.04 25.22 13.80
C LYS A 474 -2.79 25.40 15.13
N ILE A 475 -3.85 26.20 15.15
CA ILE A 475 -4.65 26.49 16.34
C ILE A 475 -5.90 25.61 16.27
N PRO A 476 -6.24 24.81 17.29
CA PRO A 476 -7.49 24.04 17.31
C PRO A 476 -8.75 24.92 17.23
N THR A 477 -9.84 24.43 16.64
CA THR A 477 -11.10 25.20 16.43
C THR A 477 -11.66 25.83 17.71
N ASN A 478 -11.63 25.11 18.83
CA ASN A 478 -12.05 25.64 20.14
C ASN A 478 -11.15 26.79 20.62
N GLU A 479 -9.83 26.72 20.40
CA GLU A 479 -8.93 27.84 20.69
C GLU A 479 -9.17 29.01 19.70
N ARG A 480 -9.51 28.75 18.43
CA ARG A 480 -9.85 29.82 17.48
C ARG A 480 -11.08 30.58 17.94
N GLU A 481 -12.13 29.86 18.30
CA GLU A 481 -13.38 30.42 18.82
C GLU A 481 -13.12 31.27 20.07
N GLU A 482 -12.38 30.75 21.05
CA GLU A 482 -12.06 31.50 22.28
C GLU A 482 -11.29 32.80 21.97
N ASN A 483 -10.29 32.73 21.09
CA ASN A 483 -9.48 33.90 20.74
C ASN A 483 -10.27 34.95 19.93
N ILE A 484 -11.13 34.52 19.00
CA ILE A 484 -12.02 35.41 18.24
C ILE A 484 -13.02 36.07 19.18
N LEU A 485 -13.65 35.30 20.08
CA LEU A 485 -14.62 35.82 21.05
C LEU A 485 -13.98 36.80 22.03
N ALA A 486 -12.77 36.55 22.50
CA ALA A 486 -12.05 37.46 23.39
C ALA A 486 -11.80 38.83 22.72
N VAL A 487 -11.27 38.82 21.49
CA VAL A 487 -11.05 40.04 20.71
C VAL A 487 -12.37 40.75 20.40
N HIS A 488 -13.43 40.00 20.06
CA HIS A 488 -14.77 40.55 19.83
C HIS A 488 -15.37 41.21 21.08
N THR A 489 -15.10 40.66 22.27
CA THR A 489 -15.58 41.19 23.55
C THR A 489 -14.95 42.55 23.86
N VAL A 490 -13.64 42.71 23.62
CA VAL A 490 -12.98 44.03 23.69
C VAL A 490 -13.61 45.00 22.70
N LEU A 491 -13.81 44.54 21.46
CA LEU A 491 -14.41 45.37 20.42
C LEU A 491 -15.83 45.81 20.77
N LYS A 492 -16.58 45.08 21.59
CA LYS A 492 -17.93 45.43 22.05
C LYS A 492 -17.98 46.41 23.25
N ASN A 493 -16.85 46.67 23.91
CA ASN A 493 -16.83 47.59 25.05
C ASN A 493 -16.78 49.05 24.57
N ASP A 494 -17.96 49.63 24.34
CA ASP A 494 -18.07 51.01 23.85
C ASP A 494 -17.45 52.04 24.80
N GLU A 495 -17.50 51.82 26.13
CA GLU A 495 -16.94 52.76 27.11
C GLU A 495 -15.42 52.88 26.99
N LEU A 496 -14.74 51.75 26.78
CA LEU A 496 -13.29 51.71 26.55
C LEU A 496 -12.87 52.37 25.23
N LEU A 497 -13.76 52.37 24.23
CA LEU A 497 -13.44 52.64 22.83
C LEU A 497 -13.97 53.99 22.31
N ARG A 498 -14.68 54.76 23.13
CA ARG A 498 -15.16 56.10 22.77
C ARG A 498 -14.01 57.10 22.63
N ASN A 499 -14.05 57.90 21.58
CA ASN A 499 -13.16 59.05 21.39
C ASN A 499 -13.55 60.21 22.32
N GLN A 500 -12.79 61.31 22.28
CA GLN A 500 -13.02 62.51 23.10
C GLN A 500 -14.42 63.13 22.89
N GLY A 501 -15.09 62.84 21.77
CA GLY A 501 -16.47 63.24 21.48
C GLY A 501 -17.55 62.28 22.02
N GLY A 502 -17.17 61.25 22.80
CA GLY A 502 -18.09 60.29 23.40
C GLY A 502 -18.64 59.24 22.44
N SER A 503 -18.07 59.11 21.23
CA SER A 503 -18.53 58.19 20.18
C SER A 503 -17.47 57.15 19.83
N VAL A 504 -17.87 55.92 19.48
CA VAL A 504 -16.93 54.87 19.03
C VAL A 504 -16.52 55.13 17.57
N PRO A 505 -15.21 55.15 17.25
CA PRO A 505 -14.72 55.37 15.88
C PRO A 505 -15.30 54.39 14.86
N THR A 506 -15.54 54.86 13.64
CA THR A 506 -16.15 54.05 12.55
C THR A 506 -15.32 52.80 12.24
N ILE A 507 -13.99 52.92 12.21
CA ILE A 507 -13.11 51.78 11.97
C ILE A 507 -13.28 50.66 13.00
N ILE A 508 -13.52 51.01 14.27
CA ILE A 508 -13.76 50.01 15.31
C ILE A 508 -15.11 49.32 15.13
N LYS A 509 -16.13 50.02 14.65
CA LYS A 509 -17.42 49.42 14.30
C LYS A 509 -17.28 48.45 13.12
N GLU A 510 -16.52 48.84 12.10
CA GLU A 510 -16.26 47.98 10.95
C GLU A 510 -15.47 46.72 11.32
N ILE A 511 -14.44 46.86 12.16
CA ILE A 511 -13.68 45.71 12.68
C ILE A 511 -14.60 44.81 13.52
N ARG A 512 -15.43 45.40 14.40
CA ARG A 512 -16.42 44.66 15.21
C ARG A 512 -17.37 43.84 14.33
N ASP A 513 -17.91 44.46 13.27
CA ASP A 513 -18.85 43.80 12.36
C ASP A 513 -18.20 42.66 11.56
N ILE A 514 -16.93 42.81 11.17
CA ILE A 514 -16.18 41.75 10.50
C ILE A 514 -15.92 40.60 11.48
N VAL A 515 -15.38 40.89 12.67
CA VAL A 515 -15.06 39.87 13.68
C VAL A 515 -16.31 39.12 14.14
N GLY A 516 -17.44 39.81 14.29
CA GLY A 516 -18.71 39.21 14.72
C GLY A 516 -19.35 38.26 13.70
N LYS A 517 -18.90 38.27 12.44
CA LYS A 517 -19.38 37.38 11.37
C LYS A 517 -18.43 36.21 11.09
N ILE A 518 -17.34 36.10 11.85
CA ILE A 518 -16.35 35.05 11.63
C ILE A 518 -16.92 33.71 12.09
N ASP A 519 -16.86 32.71 11.22
CA ASP A 519 -17.06 31.31 11.60
C ASP A 519 -15.73 30.71 12.09
N PRO A 520 -15.59 30.35 13.38
CA PRO A 520 -14.35 29.80 13.94
C PRO A 520 -13.92 28.46 13.33
N SER A 521 -14.84 27.74 12.70
CA SER A 521 -14.57 26.45 12.05
C SER A 521 -13.99 26.60 10.64
N GLU A 522 -14.17 27.76 10.01
CA GLU A 522 -13.76 28.04 8.63
C GLU A 522 -12.46 28.87 8.58
N GLU A 523 -11.31 28.20 8.48
CA GLU A 523 -9.99 28.83 8.47
C GLU A 523 -9.81 29.90 7.40
N GLU A 524 -10.44 29.70 6.24
CA GLU A 524 -10.42 30.66 5.14
C GLU A 524 -11.28 31.89 5.43
N ASN A 525 -12.36 31.73 6.18
CA ASN A 525 -13.19 32.84 6.63
C ASN A 525 -12.41 33.72 7.64
N ILE A 526 -11.71 33.09 8.60
CA ILE A 526 -10.83 33.78 9.56
C ILE A 526 -9.69 34.52 8.83
N ALA A 527 -9.05 33.87 7.86
CA ALA A 527 -7.94 34.47 7.10
C ALA A 527 -8.38 35.68 6.27
N HIS A 528 -9.53 35.59 5.60
CA HIS A 528 -10.10 36.73 4.85
C HIS A 528 -10.48 37.88 5.77
N ALA A 529 -11.09 37.60 6.92
CA ALA A 529 -11.46 38.63 7.89
C ALA A 529 -10.24 39.43 8.38
N ILE A 530 -9.12 38.76 8.69
CA ILE A 530 -7.88 39.45 9.10
C ILE A 530 -7.32 40.33 7.97
N ILE A 531 -7.36 39.85 6.72
CA ILE A 531 -6.88 40.61 5.56
C ILE A 531 -7.79 41.82 5.30
N GLU A 532 -9.10 41.63 5.38
CA GLU A 532 -10.09 42.70 5.20
C GLU A 532 -9.92 43.78 6.27
N ILE A 533 -9.76 43.40 7.54
CA ILE A 533 -9.49 44.34 8.64
C ILE A 533 -8.21 45.13 8.39
N LYS A 534 -7.11 44.46 8.02
CA LYS A 534 -5.84 45.14 7.72
C LYS A 534 -5.97 46.09 6.53
N GLY A 535 -6.74 45.73 5.50
CA GLY A 535 -7.04 46.60 4.37
C GLY A 535 -7.81 47.84 4.78
N LYS A 536 -8.89 47.66 5.55
CA LYS A 536 -9.69 48.77 6.08
C LYS A 536 -8.91 49.72 6.96
N ILE A 537 -7.98 49.20 7.77
CA ILE A 537 -7.09 50.02 8.58
C ILE A 537 -6.12 50.82 7.68
N ALA A 538 -5.51 50.18 6.68
CA ALA A 538 -4.59 50.84 5.76
C ALA A 538 -5.25 51.96 4.93
N ASP A 539 -6.54 51.80 4.61
CA ASP A 539 -7.34 52.77 3.87
C ASP A 539 -7.95 53.88 4.77
N ASN A 540 -7.75 53.80 6.08
CA ASN A 540 -8.34 54.73 7.03
C ASN A 540 -7.41 55.92 7.33
N SER A 541 -7.92 57.13 7.08
CA SER A 541 -7.19 58.39 7.31
C SER A 541 -7.55 59.11 8.62
N ASP A 542 -8.50 58.58 9.39
CA ASP A 542 -8.87 59.14 10.70
C ASP A 542 -7.78 58.81 11.73
N ASN A 543 -7.45 59.76 12.60
CA ASN A 543 -6.42 59.64 13.64
C ASN A 543 -6.94 60.05 15.02
N ASN A 544 -8.23 60.37 15.14
CA ASN A 544 -8.83 60.78 16.41
C ASN A 544 -9.21 59.57 17.27
N TYR A 545 -8.18 58.88 17.76
CA TYR A 545 -8.30 57.67 18.57
C TYR A 545 -7.86 57.91 20.01
N ASN A 546 -8.54 57.25 20.95
CA ASN A 546 -7.99 57.10 22.29
C ASN A 546 -6.87 56.03 22.27
N GLU A 547 -6.08 55.95 23.34
CA GLU A 547 -4.93 55.02 23.41
C GLU A 547 -5.35 53.56 23.22
N ASN A 548 -6.51 53.16 23.74
CA ASN A 548 -7.04 51.80 23.58
C ASN A 548 -7.37 51.48 22.11
N VAL A 549 -7.95 52.42 21.38
CA VAL A 549 -8.23 52.24 19.94
C VAL A 549 -6.92 52.16 19.15
N HIS A 550 -5.91 52.95 19.53
CA HIS A 550 -4.59 52.88 18.91
C HIS A 550 -3.92 51.51 19.11
N ASP A 551 -4.00 50.95 20.31
CA ASP A 551 -3.47 49.61 20.61
C ASP A 551 -4.17 48.51 19.79
N ILE A 552 -5.48 48.61 19.58
CA ILE A 552 -6.23 47.68 18.74
C ILE A 552 -5.76 47.75 17.29
N ILE A 553 -5.69 48.95 16.73
CA ILE A 553 -5.24 49.17 15.35
C ILE A 553 -3.83 48.60 15.17
N LYS A 554 -2.91 48.92 16.09
CA LYS A 554 -1.52 48.47 16.05
C LYS A 554 -1.40 46.94 16.13
N ALA A 555 -2.23 46.28 16.94
CA ALA A 555 -2.26 44.82 17.02
C ALA A 555 -2.67 44.20 15.67
N PHE A 556 -3.65 44.77 14.97
CA PHE A 556 -4.07 44.29 13.65
C PHE A 556 -3.08 44.65 12.53
N GLU A 557 -2.45 45.82 12.55
CA GLU A 557 -1.43 46.23 11.56
C GLU A 557 -0.16 45.37 11.64
N SER A 558 0.17 44.87 12.83
CA SER A 558 1.40 44.12 13.07
C SER A 558 1.59 42.95 12.09
N PRO A 559 2.71 42.89 11.33
CA PRO A 559 3.00 41.80 10.39
C PRO A 559 3.19 40.43 11.05
N SER A 560 3.42 40.39 12.36
CA SER A 560 3.53 39.15 13.15
C SER A 560 2.17 38.64 13.64
N CYS A 561 1.17 39.51 13.75
CA CYS A 561 -0.19 39.19 14.14
C CYS A 561 -0.98 38.67 12.93
N CYS A 562 -0.80 37.37 12.67
CA CYS A 562 -1.37 36.67 11.52
C CYS A 562 -2.48 35.68 11.92
N ASP A 563 -2.91 35.67 13.18
CA ASP A 563 -4.03 34.90 13.70
C ASP A 563 -4.61 35.59 14.96
N PHE A 564 -5.84 35.25 15.36
CA PHE A 564 -6.50 35.87 16.51
C PHE A 564 -5.84 35.53 17.86
N LYS A 565 -5.04 34.47 17.96
CA LYS A 565 -4.28 34.13 19.17
C LYS A 565 -3.16 35.14 19.42
N LYS A 566 -2.44 35.52 18.36
CA LYS A 566 -1.39 36.54 18.40
C LYS A 566 -1.98 37.94 18.54
N ILE A 567 -3.11 38.22 17.91
CA ILE A 567 -3.83 39.48 18.09
C ILE A 567 -4.26 39.62 19.56
N ARG A 568 -4.91 38.59 20.14
CA ARG A 568 -5.28 38.56 21.57
C ARG A 568 -4.05 38.78 22.47
N ALA A 569 -2.95 38.07 22.23
CA ALA A 569 -1.72 38.23 22.99
C ALA A 569 -1.12 39.65 22.89
N ALA A 570 -1.23 40.31 21.73
CA ALA A 570 -0.80 41.70 21.59
C ALA A 570 -1.70 42.66 22.37
N LEU A 571 -3.01 42.40 22.40
CA LEU A 571 -3.98 43.21 23.15
C LEU A 571 -3.88 43.02 24.67
N THR A 572 -3.46 41.85 25.16
CA THR A 572 -3.21 41.58 26.59
C THR A 572 -2.12 42.47 27.20
N ILE A 573 -1.29 43.12 26.38
CA ILE A 573 -0.31 44.10 26.87
C ILE A 573 -1.01 45.33 27.48
N ASN A 574 -2.22 45.67 27.02
CA ASN A 574 -3.04 46.73 27.60
C ASN A 574 -3.88 46.16 28.78
N PRO A 575 -3.65 46.60 30.03
CA PRO A 575 -4.30 46.01 31.21
C PRO A 575 -5.83 46.05 31.18
N ALA A 576 -6.42 47.11 30.62
CA ALA A 576 -7.87 47.24 30.54
C ALA A 576 -8.48 46.23 29.55
N MET A 577 -7.78 45.93 28.46
CA MET A 577 -8.21 44.91 27.51
C MET A 577 -7.96 43.50 28.05
N ASP A 578 -6.88 43.30 28.78
CA ASP A 578 -6.57 42.02 29.41
C ASP A 578 -7.64 41.63 30.44
N GLU A 579 -8.07 42.57 31.29
CA GLU A 579 -9.18 42.36 32.24
C GLU A 579 -10.48 41.96 31.54
N ILE A 580 -10.75 42.50 30.35
CA ILE A 580 -11.95 42.18 29.55
C ILE A 580 -11.82 40.80 28.85
N MET A 581 -10.63 40.43 28.39
CA MET A 581 -10.40 39.19 27.64
C MET A 581 -10.14 37.96 28.52
N ASN A 582 -9.57 38.15 29.72
CA ASN A 582 -9.19 37.08 30.62
C ASN A 582 -10.35 36.14 31.05
N PRO A 583 -11.59 36.63 31.26
CA PRO A 583 -12.73 35.78 31.61
C PRO A 583 -13.22 34.88 30.47
N VAL A 584 -12.81 35.13 29.23
CA VAL A 584 -13.30 34.42 28.04
C VAL A 584 -12.59 33.06 27.92
N ARG A 585 -13.26 31.99 28.37
CA ARG A 585 -12.96 30.56 28.11
C ARG A 585 -14.27 29.83 27.79
N VAL A 586 -14.26 28.91 26.82
CA VAL A 586 -15.50 28.22 26.35
C VAL A 586 -16.18 27.47 27.51
N GLY A 587 -17.39 27.93 27.88
CA GLY A 587 -18.21 27.35 28.96
C GLY A 587 -19.08 28.32 29.78
N MET A 588 -18.93 29.65 29.65
CA MET A 588 -19.86 30.61 30.26
C MET A 588 -20.65 31.36 29.20
N GLN A 589 -21.96 31.09 29.12
CA GLN A 589 -22.90 32.03 28.51
C GLN A 589 -22.91 33.31 29.36
N LEU A 590 -22.57 34.43 28.75
CA LEU A 590 -22.86 35.74 29.32
C LEU A 590 -24.22 36.19 28.76
N ASN A 591 -25.19 36.32 29.67
CA ASN A 591 -26.47 36.97 29.44
C ASN A 591 -26.31 38.40 28.94
#